data_AF-A0A5C7JV74-F1
#
_entry.id   AF-A0A5C7JV74-F1
#
_cell.length_a   1.000
_cell.length_b   1.000
_cell.length_c   1.000
_cell.angle_alpha   90.00
_cell.angle_beta   90.00
_cell.angle_gamma   90.00
#
_symmetry.space_group_name_H-M   'P 1'
#
loop_
_entity.id
_entity.type
_entity.pdbx_description
1 polymer ?
#
loop_
_entity_poly.entity_id
_entity_poly.type
_entity_poly.pdbx_seq_one_letter_code
_entity_poly.pdbx_strand_id
1 'polypeptide(L)'
;METIKETCYKGTRIILGNEKRENINTMIDILKAEGFKEISIPIIQAQETFKGKVGEENNNLMYNFKDRGDRDLCLAPEYTAVVQKLSKTTFKNDKDVKLFYVQECFRGEKPQAGRFRQFTQLGVEILNPTTDYIGSGFSLPNLAYKLLTSVSKEKFDVSFDVKRGLDYYKEGKGFEIACEALGSSKQVCGGGEYEGGVGFAIGIDRVI
;
A
#
# COMPACT_ATOMS: atom_id res chain seq x y z
N MET A 1 -3.32 2.61 20.78
CA MET A 1 -2.24 3.63 20.69
C MET A 1 -2.62 5.04 21.14
N GLU A 2 -1.73 5.67 21.90
CA GLU A 2 -1.79 7.11 22.26
C GLU A 2 -1.22 7.98 21.12
N THR A 3 -1.84 9.12 20.84
CA THR A 3 -1.40 10.04 19.77
C THR A 3 -1.42 11.50 20.20
N ILE A 4 -0.39 12.26 19.81
CA ILE A 4 -0.32 13.72 19.99
C ILE A 4 -0.56 14.40 18.63
N LYS A 5 -1.46 15.38 18.58
CA LYS A 5 -1.90 16.03 17.32
C LYS A 5 -1.82 17.56 17.36
N GLU A 6 -1.82 18.15 18.55
CA GLU A 6 -1.97 19.57 18.82
C GLU A 6 -0.82 20.40 18.23
N THR A 7 0.38 19.82 18.21
CA THR A 7 1.61 20.44 17.69
C THR A 7 1.95 19.99 16.26
N CYS A 8 1.13 19.11 15.67
CA CYS A 8 1.38 18.55 14.35
C CYS A 8 0.67 19.33 13.24
N TYR A 9 1.17 19.20 12.01
CA TYR A 9 0.43 19.65 10.84
C TYR A 9 -0.92 18.93 10.76
N LYS A 10 -2.01 19.66 10.46
CA LYS A 10 -3.36 19.10 10.45
C LYS A 10 -3.42 17.84 9.57
N GLY A 11 -3.84 16.73 10.19
CA GLY A 11 -3.96 15.41 9.56
C GLY A 11 -2.72 14.53 9.67
N THR A 12 -1.66 14.97 10.34
CA THR A 12 -0.54 14.12 10.80
C THR A 12 -0.60 13.95 12.32
N ARG A 13 0.30 13.12 12.89
CA ARG A 13 0.33 12.82 14.32
C ARG A 13 1.67 12.25 14.76
N ILE A 14 1.99 12.44 16.03
CA ILE A 14 3.01 11.67 16.74
C ILE A 14 2.31 10.47 17.39
N ILE A 15 2.91 9.29 17.28
CA ILE A 15 2.41 8.04 17.88
C ILE A 15 3.37 7.65 19.00
N LEU A 16 2.85 7.43 20.21
CA LEU A 16 3.62 6.96 21.36
C LEU A 16 3.50 5.44 21.51
N GLY A 17 4.58 4.82 21.97
CA GLY A 17 4.67 3.37 22.17
C GLY A 17 5.19 2.61 20.95
N ASN A 18 5.24 1.29 21.08
CA ASN A 18 5.82 0.36 20.12
C ASN A 18 4.81 -0.60 19.47
N GLU A 19 3.54 -0.57 19.87
CA GLU A 19 2.44 -1.42 19.35
C GLU A 19 2.42 -1.45 17.81
N LYS A 20 2.48 -0.29 17.16
CA LYS A 20 2.61 -0.17 15.69
C LYS A 20 3.78 -0.97 15.13
N ARG A 21 4.94 -0.85 15.76
CA ARG A 21 6.18 -1.50 15.33
C ARG A 21 6.10 -3.01 15.54
N GLU A 22 5.58 -3.45 16.68
CA GLU A 22 5.42 -4.88 17.00
C GLU A 22 4.48 -5.56 16.00
N ASN A 23 3.32 -4.96 15.72
CA ASN A 23 2.38 -5.48 14.73
C ASN A 23 2.99 -5.55 13.31
N ILE A 24 3.72 -4.50 12.90
CA ILE A 24 4.46 -4.51 11.63
C ILE A 24 5.49 -5.66 11.61
N ASN A 25 6.25 -5.85 12.68
CA ASN A 25 7.26 -6.91 12.75
C ASN A 25 6.62 -8.31 12.65
N THR A 26 5.47 -8.54 13.29
CA THR A 26 4.71 -9.80 13.14
C THR A 26 4.33 -10.07 11.68
N MET A 27 3.85 -9.05 10.96
CA MET A 27 3.55 -9.19 9.53
C MET A 27 4.81 -9.46 8.69
N ILE A 28 5.93 -8.78 9.00
CA ILE A 28 7.22 -8.97 8.33
C ILE A 28 7.72 -10.41 8.49
N ASP A 29 7.62 -10.99 9.69
CA ASP A 29 8.07 -12.36 9.95
C ASP A 29 7.29 -13.38 9.13
N ILE A 30 5.96 -13.18 8.97
CA ILE A 30 5.13 -13.98 8.07
C ILE A 30 5.60 -13.84 6.62
N LEU A 31 5.82 -12.63 6.13
CA LEU A 31 6.25 -12.40 4.74
C LEU A 31 7.62 -13.01 4.44
N LYS A 32 8.57 -12.92 5.38
CA LYS A 32 9.88 -13.57 5.26
C LYS A 32 9.75 -15.09 5.20
N ALA A 33 8.88 -15.68 6.02
CA ALA A 33 8.61 -17.12 5.99
C ALA A 33 7.98 -17.57 4.65
N GLU A 34 7.20 -16.70 3.99
CA GLU A 34 6.61 -16.94 2.65
C GLU A 34 7.60 -16.63 1.48
N GLY A 35 8.85 -16.29 1.81
CA GLY A 35 9.94 -16.08 0.85
C GLY A 35 9.97 -14.68 0.21
N PHE A 36 9.25 -13.71 0.76
CA PHE A 36 9.30 -12.33 0.26
C PHE A 36 10.56 -11.61 0.76
N LYS A 37 11.13 -10.77 -0.11
CA LYS A 37 12.28 -9.92 0.21
C LYS A 37 11.82 -8.48 0.47
N GLU A 38 12.28 -7.92 1.58
CA GLU A 38 12.03 -6.52 1.90
C GLU A 38 12.79 -5.59 0.94
N ILE A 39 12.12 -4.54 0.48
CA ILE A 39 12.73 -3.43 -0.25
C ILE A 39 12.46 -2.11 0.47
N SER A 40 13.49 -1.26 0.52
CA SER A 40 13.35 0.11 0.98
C SER A 40 13.24 1.04 -0.23
N ILE A 41 12.24 1.91 -0.23
CA ILE A 41 11.91 2.76 -1.37
C ILE A 41 11.99 4.22 -0.94
N PRO A 42 12.68 5.10 -1.70
CA PRO A 42 12.70 6.53 -1.40
C PRO A 42 11.30 7.13 -1.35
N ILE A 43 11.05 7.98 -0.37
CA ILE A 43 9.76 8.68 -0.21
C ILE A 43 9.58 9.83 -1.22
N ILE A 44 10.68 10.46 -1.62
CA ILE A 44 10.68 11.51 -2.64
C ILE A 44 10.74 10.84 -4.00
N GLN A 45 9.76 11.13 -4.85
CA GLN A 45 9.59 10.52 -6.16
C GLN A 45 9.34 11.59 -7.22
N ALA A 46 9.72 11.30 -8.47
CA ALA A 46 9.37 12.16 -9.60
C ALA A 46 7.86 12.11 -9.86
N GLN A 47 7.21 13.27 -10.03
CA GLN A 47 5.74 13.35 -10.23
C GLN A 47 5.26 12.51 -11.42
N GLU A 48 6.04 12.47 -12.49
CA GLU A 48 5.78 11.68 -13.69
C GLU A 48 5.59 10.18 -13.42
N THR A 49 6.07 9.67 -12.28
CA THR A 49 5.87 8.27 -11.88
C THR A 49 4.41 7.92 -11.69
N PHE A 50 3.61 8.88 -11.23
CA PHE A 50 2.21 8.70 -10.84
C PHE A 50 1.23 9.29 -11.85
N LYS A 51 1.71 10.14 -12.77
CA LYS A 51 0.90 10.77 -13.81
C LYS A 51 0.17 9.72 -14.64
N GLY A 52 -1.17 9.83 -14.67
CA GLY A 52 -2.03 8.90 -15.41
C GLY A 52 -2.14 7.49 -14.82
N LYS A 53 -1.68 7.28 -13.56
CA LYS A 53 -1.75 5.98 -12.87
C LYS A 53 -2.56 6.01 -11.59
N VAL A 54 -2.63 7.17 -10.94
CA VAL A 54 -3.29 7.30 -9.64
C VAL A 54 -4.78 7.63 -9.73
N GLY A 55 -5.38 7.76 -10.92
CA GLY A 55 -6.77 8.22 -11.06
C GLY A 55 -6.91 9.73 -10.87
N GLU A 56 -7.90 10.36 -11.50
CA GLU A 56 -8.15 11.81 -11.40
C GLU A 56 -8.34 12.28 -9.95
N GLU A 57 -9.01 11.47 -9.11
CA GLU A 57 -9.25 11.79 -7.71
C GLU A 57 -7.96 11.87 -6.89
N ASN A 58 -6.97 10.98 -7.11
CA ASN A 58 -5.72 11.01 -6.33
C ASN A 58 -4.66 11.96 -6.88
N ASN A 59 -4.73 12.36 -8.15
CA ASN A 59 -3.82 13.37 -8.70
C ASN A 59 -3.89 14.69 -7.90
N ASN A 60 -5.09 15.06 -7.45
CA ASN A 60 -5.31 16.26 -6.64
C ASN A 60 -4.92 16.10 -5.16
N LEU A 61 -4.57 14.87 -4.75
CA LEU A 61 -4.20 14.54 -3.38
C LEU A 61 -2.68 14.43 -3.20
N MET A 62 -1.88 14.56 -4.26
CA MET A 62 -0.43 14.43 -4.14
C MET A 62 0.20 15.67 -3.50
N TYR A 63 1.17 15.45 -2.60
CA TYR A 63 2.03 16.51 -2.06
C TYR A 63 3.15 16.81 -3.06
N ASN A 64 2.87 17.73 -3.97
CA ASN A 64 3.77 18.14 -5.04
C ASN A 64 4.66 19.32 -4.60
N PHE A 65 5.92 19.29 -5.01
CA PHE A 65 6.88 20.37 -4.75
C PHE A 65 7.97 20.40 -5.83
N LYS A 66 8.70 21.51 -5.88
CA LYS A 66 9.91 21.64 -6.69
C LYS A 66 11.15 21.62 -5.82
N ASP A 67 12.22 21.02 -6.32
CA ASP A 67 13.53 21.12 -5.66
C ASP A 67 14.30 22.37 -6.09
N ARG A 68 15.55 22.52 -5.60
CA ARG A 68 16.41 23.66 -5.94
C ARG A 68 16.80 23.73 -7.42
N GLY A 69 16.65 22.63 -8.15
CA GLY A 69 16.89 22.55 -9.59
C GLY A 69 15.59 22.66 -10.43
N ASP A 70 14.50 23.11 -9.83
CA ASP A 70 13.19 23.31 -10.46
C ASP A 70 12.51 22.01 -10.96
N ARG A 71 12.95 20.84 -10.49
CA ARG A 71 12.40 19.53 -10.89
C ARG A 71 11.08 19.23 -10.17
N ASP A 72 10.13 18.65 -10.91
CA ASP A 72 8.82 18.29 -10.39
C ASP A 72 8.85 16.99 -9.58
N LEU A 73 8.77 17.14 -8.25
CA LEU A 73 8.83 16.04 -7.28
C LEU A 73 7.54 15.96 -6.45
N CYS A 74 7.36 14.82 -5.80
CA CYS A 74 6.27 14.59 -4.86
C CYS A 74 6.71 13.69 -3.70
N LEU A 75 5.98 13.76 -2.60
CA LEU A 75 5.97 12.70 -1.60
C LEU A 75 5.07 11.57 -2.12
N ALA A 76 5.55 10.33 -2.04
CA ALA A 76 4.86 9.17 -2.60
C ALA A 76 3.43 9.01 -2.02
N PRO A 77 2.38 8.97 -2.87
CA PRO A 77 1.02 8.67 -2.44
C PRO A 77 0.74 7.17 -2.31
N GLU A 78 1.56 6.34 -2.98
CA GLU A 78 1.60 4.88 -2.99
C GLU A 78 2.94 4.43 -3.61
N TYR A 79 3.21 3.12 -3.63
CA TYR A 79 4.50 2.58 -4.07
C TYR A 79 4.44 1.53 -5.18
N THR A 80 3.28 0.96 -5.49
CA THR A 80 3.10 0.03 -6.60
C THR A 80 3.54 0.68 -7.92
N ALA A 81 3.26 1.97 -8.16
CA ALA A 81 3.72 2.62 -9.39
C ALA A 81 5.25 2.75 -9.53
N VAL A 82 5.96 2.76 -8.40
CA VAL A 82 7.42 2.73 -8.35
C VAL A 82 7.91 1.30 -8.58
N VAL A 83 7.38 0.34 -7.83
CA VAL A 83 7.83 -1.07 -7.86
C VAL A 83 7.55 -1.73 -9.21
N GLN A 84 6.42 -1.45 -9.85
CA GLN A 84 6.10 -2.02 -11.17
C GLN A 84 7.15 -1.67 -12.24
N LYS A 85 7.86 -0.53 -12.13
CA LYS A 85 8.91 -0.15 -13.09
C LYS A 85 10.07 -1.15 -13.05
N LEU A 86 10.33 -1.76 -11.89
CA LEU A 86 11.40 -2.73 -11.71
C LEU A 86 11.14 -4.02 -12.51
N SER A 87 9.88 -4.36 -12.80
CA SER A 87 9.52 -5.51 -13.63
C SER A 87 10.06 -5.40 -15.06
N LYS A 88 10.24 -4.16 -15.56
CA LYS A 88 10.72 -3.87 -16.92
C LYS A 88 12.23 -3.55 -16.96
N THR A 89 12.86 -3.33 -15.81
CA THR A 89 14.26 -2.93 -15.69
C THR A 89 15.08 -3.98 -14.94
N THR A 90 15.24 -3.80 -13.62
CA THR A 90 16.08 -4.64 -12.76
C THR A 90 15.71 -6.12 -12.83
N PHE A 91 14.42 -6.43 -12.84
CA PHE A 91 13.89 -7.78 -12.78
C PHE A 91 13.33 -8.27 -14.11
N LYS A 92 13.70 -7.64 -15.24
CA LYS A 92 13.14 -7.93 -16.56
C LYS A 92 13.15 -9.41 -16.95
N ASN A 93 14.23 -10.11 -16.58
CA ASN A 93 14.43 -11.51 -16.92
C ASN A 93 14.06 -12.46 -15.77
N ASP A 94 13.72 -11.92 -14.60
CA ASP A 94 13.35 -12.69 -13.43
C ASP A 94 11.84 -12.92 -13.42
N LYS A 95 11.43 -14.04 -12.83
CA LYS A 95 10.05 -14.48 -12.71
C LYS A 95 9.67 -14.65 -11.25
N ASP A 96 8.41 -14.38 -10.94
CA ASP A 96 7.85 -14.53 -9.60
C ASP A 96 8.68 -13.82 -8.52
N VAL A 97 9.13 -12.60 -8.80
CA VAL A 97 9.95 -11.83 -7.86
C VAL A 97 9.07 -11.32 -6.74
N LYS A 98 9.18 -11.96 -5.57
CA LYS A 98 8.41 -11.66 -4.34
C LYS A 98 9.05 -10.55 -3.51
N LEU A 99 8.45 -9.37 -3.54
CA LEU A 99 8.92 -8.19 -2.80
C LEU A 99 7.86 -7.71 -1.81
N PHE A 100 8.29 -7.10 -0.72
CA PHE A 100 7.40 -6.34 0.15
C PHE A 100 8.08 -5.06 0.65
N TYR A 101 7.29 -4.09 1.09
CA TYR A 101 7.77 -2.84 1.65
C TYR A 101 6.90 -2.39 2.82
N VAL A 102 7.50 -1.67 3.77
CA VAL A 102 6.78 -0.91 4.80
C VAL A 102 7.22 0.54 4.68
N GLN A 103 6.34 1.43 4.24
CA GLN A 103 6.69 2.79 3.86
C GLN A 103 5.62 3.81 4.25
N GLU A 104 6.03 5.06 4.44
CA GLU A 104 5.14 6.18 4.70
C GLU A 104 4.60 6.76 3.38
N CYS A 105 3.29 6.92 3.29
CA CYS A 105 2.57 7.50 2.17
C CYS A 105 1.93 8.83 2.56
N PHE A 106 1.80 9.72 1.57
CA PHE A 106 1.33 11.09 1.76
C PHE A 106 0.20 11.41 0.81
N ARG A 107 -0.96 11.80 1.36
CA ARG A 107 -2.12 12.22 0.57
C ARG A 107 -2.82 13.41 1.22
N GLY A 108 -3.04 14.48 0.47
CA GLY A 108 -3.71 15.72 0.87
C GLY A 108 -5.21 15.58 1.15
N GLU A 109 -5.67 14.38 1.54
CA GLU A 109 -7.07 14.09 1.83
C GLU A 109 -7.59 14.92 3.00
N LYS A 110 -8.93 15.11 3.02
CA LYS A 110 -9.62 15.68 4.17
C LYS A 110 -9.50 14.70 5.34
N PRO A 111 -8.87 15.09 6.47
CA PRO A 111 -8.71 14.17 7.60
C PRO A 111 -10.06 13.70 8.14
N GLN A 112 -10.18 12.39 8.36
CA GLN A 112 -11.35 11.70 8.93
C GLN A 112 -10.82 10.56 9.84
N ALA A 113 -11.70 9.89 10.60
CA ALA A 113 -11.30 8.73 11.40
C ALA A 113 -10.64 7.67 10.49
N GLY A 114 -9.41 7.23 10.80
CA GLY A 114 -8.65 6.28 9.98
C GLY A 114 -8.08 6.83 8.65
N ARG A 115 -8.22 8.14 8.37
CA ARG A 115 -7.64 8.82 7.21
C ARG A 115 -6.73 9.95 7.64
N PHE A 116 -5.44 9.78 7.38
CA PHE A 116 -4.39 10.71 7.72
C PHE A 116 -3.70 11.20 6.46
N ARG A 117 -3.08 12.38 6.54
CA ARG A 117 -2.26 12.93 5.45
C ARG A 117 -0.89 12.28 5.34
N GLN A 118 -0.44 11.67 6.43
CA GLN A 118 0.70 10.77 6.49
C GLN A 118 0.25 9.47 7.17
N PHE A 119 0.50 8.34 6.50
CA PHE A 119 0.13 7.01 6.96
C PHE A 119 1.14 5.98 6.45
N THR A 120 1.23 4.84 7.09
CA THR A 120 2.10 3.72 6.72
C THR A 120 1.33 2.71 5.87
N GLN A 121 1.94 2.28 4.77
CA GLN A 121 1.51 1.12 4.02
C GLN A 121 2.49 -0.03 4.21
N LEU A 122 1.96 -1.23 4.37
CA LEU A 122 2.68 -2.46 4.09
C LEU A 122 2.17 -2.96 2.74
N GLY A 123 3.05 -3.00 1.74
CA GLY A 123 2.72 -3.50 0.42
C GLY A 123 3.46 -4.77 0.06
N VAL A 124 2.81 -5.62 -0.71
CA VAL A 124 3.32 -6.89 -1.21
C VAL A 124 3.16 -6.90 -2.72
N GLU A 125 4.24 -7.24 -3.42
CA GLU A 125 4.32 -7.18 -4.87
C GLU A 125 4.97 -8.46 -5.39
N ILE A 126 4.36 -9.10 -6.38
CA ILE A 126 4.95 -10.19 -7.16
C ILE A 126 5.14 -9.67 -8.58
N LEU A 127 6.40 -9.50 -9.00
CA LEU A 127 6.73 -9.05 -10.34
C LEU A 127 6.91 -10.23 -11.30
N ASN A 128 6.48 -10.03 -12.54
CA ASN A 128 6.54 -11.02 -13.62
C ASN A 128 5.95 -12.39 -13.21
N PRO A 129 4.69 -12.43 -12.75
CA PRO A 129 4.06 -13.66 -12.26
C PRO A 129 3.95 -14.71 -13.38
N THR A 130 4.19 -15.97 -13.03
CA THR A 130 4.02 -17.11 -13.95
C THR A 130 2.75 -17.91 -13.70
N THR A 131 2.04 -17.59 -12.62
CA THR A 131 0.78 -18.22 -12.22
C THR A 131 -0.23 -17.15 -11.78
N ASP A 132 -1.48 -17.54 -11.62
CA ASP A 132 -2.52 -16.72 -11.03
C ASP A 132 -2.31 -16.62 -9.50
N TYR A 133 -1.94 -15.44 -9.00
CA TYR A 133 -1.79 -15.18 -7.56
C TYR A 133 -3.04 -14.58 -6.91
N ILE A 134 -4.16 -14.48 -7.62
CA ILE A 134 -5.45 -14.03 -7.09
C ILE A 134 -6.35 -15.23 -6.80
N GLY A 135 -6.48 -16.17 -7.73
CA GLY A 135 -7.42 -17.30 -7.65
C GLY A 135 -6.82 -18.68 -7.35
N SER A 136 -5.49 -18.84 -7.32
CA SER A 136 -4.86 -20.16 -7.12
C SER A 136 -4.67 -20.57 -5.66
N GLY A 137 -4.03 -21.73 -5.43
CA GLY A 137 -3.82 -22.31 -4.09
C GLY A 137 -2.99 -21.43 -3.14
N PHE A 138 -1.96 -20.73 -3.64
CA PHE A 138 -1.34 -19.61 -2.92
C PHE A 138 -1.85 -18.31 -3.53
N SER A 139 -2.71 -17.61 -2.79
CA SER A 139 -3.30 -16.35 -3.24
C SER A 139 -2.93 -15.18 -2.33
N LEU A 140 -2.66 -14.04 -2.96
CA LEU A 140 -2.38 -12.78 -2.27
C LEU A 140 -3.54 -12.30 -1.40
N PRO A 141 -4.84 -12.47 -1.77
CA PRO A 141 -5.95 -12.17 -0.87
C PRO A 141 -5.89 -12.98 0.44
N ASN A 142 -5.56 -14.29 0.37
CA ASN A 142 -5.42 -15.13 1.56
C ASN A 142 -4.22 -14.71 2.40
N LEU A 143 -3.09 -14.35 1.76
CA LEU A 143 -1.93 -13.82 2.47
C LEU A 143 -2.27 -12.50 3.17
N ALA A 144 -2.93 -11.55 2.49
CA ALA A 144 -3.37 -10.30 3.09
C ALA A 144 -4.30 -10.53 4.29
N TYR A 145 -5.25 -11.46 4.17
CA TYR A 145 -6.13 -11.85 5.27
C TYR A 145 -5.35 -12.44 6.47
N LYS A 146 -4.36 -13.31 6.21
CA LYS A 146 -3.47 -13.88 7.24
C LYS A 146 -2.65 -12.81 7.96
N LEU A 147 -2.16 -11.81 7.23
CA LEU A 147 -1.43 -10.67 7.84
C LEU A 147 -2.33 -9.82 8.72
N LEU A 148 -3.56 -9.51 8.28
CA LEU A 148 -4.51 -8.71 9.06
C LEU A 148 -4.92 -9.43 10.35
N THR A 149 -5.26 -10.71 10.26
CA THR A 149 -5.71 -11.53 11.40
C THR A 149 -4.59 -11.92 12.36
N SER A 150 -3.32 -11.77 11.99
CA SER A 150 -2.20 -12.00 12.91
C SER A 150 -2.00 -10.87 13.92
N VAL A 151 -2.52 -9.66 13.65
CA VAL A 151 -2.36 -8.48 14.51
C VAL A 151 -3.68 -7.91 15.02
N SER A 152 -4.82 -8.33 14.46
CA SER A 152 -6.13 -7.81 14.79
C SER A 152 -7.14 -8.93 15.02
N LYS A 153 -8.02 -8.73 15.99
CA LYS A 153 -9.14 -9.63 16.33
C LYS A 153 -10.44 -9.24 15.62
N GLU A 154 -10.42 -8.17 14.84
CA GLU A 154 -11.58 -7.71 14.08
C GLU A 154 -11.98 -8.70 12.99
N LYS A 155 -13.24 -8.63 12.58
CA LYS A 155 -13.72 -9.40 11.44
C LYS A 155 -13.37 -8.67 10.14
N PHE A 156 -12.76 -9.41 9.21
CA PHE A 156 -12.42 -8.93 7.89
C PHE A 156 -13.24 -9.66 6.82
N ASP A 157 -13.77 -8.92 5.85
CA ASP A 157 -14.52 -9.45 4.72
C ASP A 157 -13.73 -9.20 3.42
N VAL A 158 -13.53 -10.25 2.63
CA VAL A 158 -12.77 -10.20 1.36
C VAL A 158 -13.74 -10.11 0.18
N SER A 159 -13.54 -9.14 -0.70
CA SER A 159 -14.33 -8.96 -1.92
C SER A 159 -13.42 -8.99 -3.15
N PHE A 160 -13.74 -9.84 -4.13
CA PHE A 160 -12.90 -10.11 -5.32
C PHE A 160 -13.34 -9.39 -6.60
N ASP A 161 -14.56 -8.86 -6.63
CA ASP A 161 -15.12 -8.18 -7.81
C ASP A 161 -15.35 -6.70 -7.51
N VAL A 162 -14.25 -5.99 -7.22
CA VAL A 162 -14.29 -4.56 -6.91
C VAL A 162 -13.54 -3.76 -7.96
N LYS A 163 -14.13 -2.61 -8.33
CA LYS A 163 -13.43 -1.60 -9.11
C LYS A 163 -12.41 -0.89 -8.22
N ARG A 164 -11.15 -0.86 -8.64
CA ARG A 164 -10.10 -0.14 -7.93
C ARG A 164 -10.05 1.32 -8.38
N GLY A 165 -9.73 2.22 -7.46
CA GLY A 165 -9.61 3.66 -7.74
C GLY A 165 -8.26 4.09 -8.35
N LEU A 166 -7.46 3.14 -8.84
CA LEU A 166 -6.17 3.41 -9.50
C LEU A 166 -6.23 2.81 -10.91
N ASP A 167 -5.80 3.58 -11.91
CA ASP A 167 -6.03 3.25 -13.33
C ASP A 167 -5.09 2.16 -13.86
N TYR A 168 -4.06 1.78 -13.09
CA TYR A 168 -3.07 0.79 -13.53
C TYR A 168 -3.53 -0.67 -13.39
N TYR A 169 -4.66 -0.93 -12.73
CA TYR A 169 -5.17 -2.30 -12.57
C TYR A 169 -5.77 -2.82 -13.88
N LYS A 170 -5.45 -4.07 -14.23
CA LYS A 170 -6.00 -4.70 -15.43
C LYS A 170 -7.52 -4.75 -15.35
N GLU A 171 -8.20 -4.28 -16.41
CA GLU A 171 -9.67 -4.17 -16.49
C GLU A 171 -10.31 -3.33 -15.37
N GLY A 172 -9.51 -2.57 -14.60
CA GLY A 172 -9.97 -1.85 -13.41
C GLY A 172 -10.42 -2.76 -12.26
N LYS A 173 -10.16 -4.07 -12.34
CA LYS A 173 -10.60 -5.07 -11.36
C LYS A 173 -9.50 -5.38 -10.35
N GLY A 174 -9.91 -5.75 -9.16
CA GLY A 174 -9.02 -6.21 -8.10
C GLY A 174 -9.81 -6.76 -6.92
N PHE A 175 -9.12 -6.93 -5.80
CA PHE A 175 -9.75 -7.34 -4.55
C PHE A 175 -9.60 -6.24 -3.48
N GLU A 176 -10.44 -6.33 -2.47
CA GLU A 176 -10.32 -5.55 -1.25
C GLU A 176 -10.61 -6.38 -0.02
N ILE A 177 -10.08 -5.92 1.11
CA ILE A 177 -10.45 -6.45 2.41
C ILE A 177 -10.98 -5.28 3.23
N ALA A 178 -12.18 -5.45 3.78
CA ALA A 178 -12.85 -4.46 4.58
C ALA A 178 -13.04 -4.94 6.03
N CYS A 179 -13.06 -3.99 6.96
CA CYS A 179 -13.46 -4.17 8.35
C CYS A 179 -14.63 -3.21 8.64
N GLU A 180 -15.85 -3.73 8.72
CA GLU A 180 -17.06 -2.91 8.87
C GLU A 180 -17.06 -2.08 10.17
N ALA A 181 -16.35 -2.53 11.22
CA ALA A 181 -16.20 -1.80 12.48
C ALA A 181 -15.53 -0.41 12.30
N LEU A 182 -14.77 -0.20 11.22
CA LEU A 182 -14.11 1.07 10.93
C LEU A 182 -15.00 2.07 10.15
N GLY A 183 -16.25 1.71 9.86
CA GLY A 183 -17.23 2.59 9.22
C GLY A 183 -16.74 3.18 7.90
N SER A 184 -16.63 4.52 7.81
CA SER A 184 -16.21 5.20 6.58
C SER A 184 -14.78 4.89 6.12
N SER A 185 -13.97 4.26 6.98
CA SER A 185 -12.59 3.84 6.66
C SER A 185 -12.44 2.32 6.64
N LYS A 186 -13.54 1.61 6.37
CA LYS A 186 -13.60 0.14 6.38
C LYS A 186 -12.62 -0.56 5.48
N GLN A 187 -12.28 -0.02 4.32
CA GLN A 187 -11.31 -0.65 3.43
C GLN A 187 -9.92 -0.64 4.10
N VAL A 188 -9.37 -1.79 4.47
CA VAL A 188 -8.05 -1.88 5.12
C VAL A 188 -6.95 -2.34 4.16
N CYS A 189 -7.33 -3.10 3.14
CA CYS A 189 -6.44 -3.61 2.11
C CYS A 189 -7.06 -3.45 0.72
N GLY A 190 -6.23 -3.22 -0.27
CA GLY A 190 -6.63 -3.24 -1.68
C GLY A 190 -5.50 -3.77 -2.55
N GLY A 191 -5.85 -4.54 -3.56
CA GLY A 191 -4.88 -5.17 -4.44
C GLY A 191 -5.49 -5.64 -5.76
N GLY A 192 -4.65 -6.23 -6.60
CA GLY A 192 -5.04 -6.71 -7.93
C GLY A 192 -3.85 -6.85 -8.86
N GLU A 193 -4.15 -7.26 -10.09
CA GLU A 193 -3.17 -7.39 -11.16
C GLU A 193 -2.94 -6.07 -11.88
N TYR A 194 -1.70 -5.85 -12.28
CA TYR A 194 -1.30 -4.70 -13.08
C TYR A 194 -0.28 -5.12 -14.14
N GLU A 195 0.16 -4.18 -14.97
CA GLU A 195 1.15 -4.50 -16.00
C GLU A 195 2.50 -4.90 -15.38
N GLY A 196 2.93 -6.14 -15.61
CA GLY A 196 4.21 -6.65 -15.11
C GLY A 196 4.19 -7.14 -13.66
N GLY A 197 3.03 -7.18 -12.99
CA GLY A 197 2.96 -7.68 -11.63
C GLY A 197 1.54 -7.84 -11.06
N VAL A 198 1.50 -8.26 -9.81
CA VAL A 198 0.29 -8.41 -9.00
C VAL A 198 0.64 -8.15 -7.54
N GLY A 199 -0.22 -7.43 -6.83
CA GLY A 199 0.13 -6.99 -5.48
C GLY A 199 -1.04 -6.42 -4.69
N PHE A 200 -0.77 -6.06 -3.45
CA PHE A 200 -1.71 -5.36 -2.56
C PHE A 200 -0.97 -4.45 -1.60
N ALA A 201 -1.70 -3.51 -1.01
CA ALA A 201 -1.23 -2.73 0.12
C ALA A 201 -2.26 -2.69 1.25
N ILE A 202 -1.77 -2.87 2.47
CA ILE A 202 -2.50 -2.70 3.73
C ILE A 202 -2.19 -1.32 4.28
N GLY A 203 -3.23 -0.54 4.59
CA GLY A 203 -3.08 0.71 5.34
C GLY A 203 -2.91 0.39 6.82
N ILE A 204 -1.68 0.30 7.30
CA ILE A 204 -1.36 -0.20 8.66
C ILE A 204 -2.17 0.56 9.70
N ASP A 205 -2.20 1.88 9.61
CA ASP A 205 -2.86 2.78 10.56
C ASP A 205 -4.39 2.65 10.65
N ARG A 206 -5.00 1.79 9.84
CA ARG A 206 -6.42 1.42 9.94
C ARG A 206 -6.64 0.16 10.79
N VAL A 207 -5.59 -0.63 11.00
CA VAL A 207 -5.65 -1.99 11.57
C VAL A 207 -5.07 -2.04 12.98
N ILE A 208 -4.25 -1.05 13.34
CA ILE A 208 -3.56 -0.92 14.64
C ILE A 208 -4.08 0.26 15.45
#